data_AF-A0A5J4J1M9-F1
#
_entry.id   AF-A0A5J4J1M9-F1
#
_cell.length_a   1.000
_cell.length_b   1.000
_cell.length_c   1.000
_cell.angle_alpha   90.00
_cell.angle_beta   90.00
_cell.angle_gamma   90.00
#
_symmetry.space_group_name_H-M   'P 1'
#
loop_
_entity.id
_entity.type
_entity.pdbx_description
1 polymer ?
#
loop_
_entity_poly.entity_id
_entity_poly.type
_entity_poly.pdbx_seq_one_letter_code
_entity_poly.pdbx_strand_id
1 'polypeptide(L)'
;MRHYDAIGLLKPAEISPSGYWQYSDENLETLQQILFFKELGFPLQKIKEIIDSPSFNRLEALQLQRNMLIEKRNRLNKMINLIEKKSNRRKGKSKCPMKKNLKGSVLKEIRMSRKHVKSGEIRR
;
A
#
# COMPACT_ATOMS: atom_id res chain seq x y z
N MET A 1 -17.83 -8.75 21.53
CA MET A 1 -16.96 -9.94 21.70
C MET A 1 -17.70 -11.28 21.62
N ARG A 2 -18.93 -11.44 22.16
CA ARG A 2 -19.70 -12.71 22.11
C ARG A 2 -19.87 -13.36 20.72
N HIS A 3 -19.77 -12.59 19.64
CA HIS A 3 -19.95 -13.11 18.28
C HIS A 3 -18.80 -14.02 17.80
N TYR A 4 -17.56 -13.83 18.28
CA TYR A 4 -16.41 -14.67 17.90
C TYR A 4 -16.32 -15.97 18.72
N ASP A 5 -16.72 -15.91 19.99
CA ASP A 5 -16.87 -17.07 20.85
C ASP A 5 -18.02 -17.97 20.37
N ALA A 6 -19.14 -17.39 19.92
CA ALA A 6 -20.30 -18.13 19.42
C ALA A 6 -20.02 -18.97 18.15
N ILE A 7 -19.02 -18.58 17.36
CA ILE A 7 -18.55 -19.33 16.18
C ILE A 7 -17.29 -20.16 16.48
N GLY A 8 -16.82 -20.15 17.74
CA GLY A 8 -15.64 -20.88 18.20
C GLY A 8 -14.35 -20.46 17.49
N LEU A 9 -14.25 -19.20 17.07
CA LEU A 9 -13.10 -18.65 16.34
C LEU A 9 -12.05 -18.06 17.28
N LEU A 10 -12.45 -17.67 18.49
CA LEU A 10 -11.57 -17.25 19.56
C LEU A 10 -12.03 -17.96 20.83
N LYS A 11 -11.16 -18.75 21.46
CA LYS A 11 -11.44 -19.36 22.76
C LYS A 11 -10.65 -18.62 23.83
N PRO A 12 -11.26 -18.22 24.95
CA PRO A 12 -10.51 -17.65 26.05
C PRO A 12 -9.51 -18.68 26.58
N ALA A 13 -8.36 -18.21 27.05
CA ALA A 13 -7.31 -19.07 27.60
C ALA A 13 -7.73 -19.63 28.96
N GLU A 14 -8.45 -18.81 29.73
CA GLU A 14 -8.98 -19.19 31.04
C GLU A 14 -10.31 -18.50 31.29
N ILE A 15 -11.19 -19.17 32.05
CA ILE A 15 -12.40 -18.56 32.59
C ILE A 15 -12.09 -18.30 34.07
N SER A 16 -12.03 -17.02 34.45
CA SER A 16 -11.82 -16.63 35.84
C SER A 16 -12.88 -17.27 36.74
N PRO A 17 -12.58 -17.56 38.02
CA PRO A 17 -13.56 -18.06 38.99
C PRO A 17 -14.82 -17.20 39.12
N SER A 18 -14.72 -15.92 38.73
CA SER A 18 -15.81 -14.94 38.71
C SER A 18 -16.63 -14.93 37.40
N GLY A 19 -16.34 -15.82 36.45
CA GLY A 19 -17.06 -15.95 35.18
C GLY A 19 -16.59 -15.01 34.05
N TYR A 20 -15.49 -14.27 34.26
CA TYR A 20 -14.90 -13.41 33.24
C TYR A 20 -13.91 -14.15 32.36
N TRP A 21 -13.96 -13.90 31.05
CA TRP A 21 -13.00 -14.44 30.09
C TRP A 21 -11.65 -13.75 30.20
N GLN A 22 -10.60 -14.54 30.36
CA GLN A 22 -9.23 -14.08 30.31
C GLN A 22 -8.61 -14.49 28.98
N TYR A 23 -8.18 -13.48 28.23
CA TYR A 23 -7.46 -13.66 26.98
C TYR A 23 -5.97 -13.48 27.24
N SER A 24 -5.17 -14.47 26.81
CA SER A 24 -3.71 -14.35 26.79
C SER A 24 -3.26 -13.44 25.65
N ASP A 25 -1.99 -13.06 25.65
CA ASP A 25 -1.38 -12.33 24.53
C ASP A 25 -1.52 -13.11 23.21
N GLU A 26 -1.37 -14.44 23.24
CA GLU A 26 -1.59 -15.32 22.07
C GLU A 26 -3.02 -15.23 21.51
N ASN A 27 -4.02 -15.08 22.39
CA ASN A 27 -5.40 -14.90 21.98
C ASN A 27 -5.60 -13.54 21.30
N LEU A 28 -5.01 -12.47 21.84
CA LEU A 28 -5.06 -11.14 21.22
C LEU A 28 -4.37 -11.14 19.86
N GLU A 29 -3.24 -11.82 19.79
CA GLU A 29 -2.47 -12.05 18.58
C GLU A 29 -3.28 -12.80 17.51
N THR A 30 -4.03 -13.83 17.89
CA THR A 30 -4.92 -14.58 16.99
C THR A 30 -6.09 -13.72 16.52
N LEU A 31 -6.69 -12.94 17.44
CA LEU A 31 -7.74 -11.99 17.10
C LEU A 31 -7.28 -10.97 16.06
N GLN A 32 -6.07 -10.43 16.20
CA GLN A 32 -5.51 -9.48 15.24
C GLN A 32 -5.43 -10.09 13.83
N GLN A 33 -4.99 -11.35 13.70
CA GLN A 33 -4.94 -12.03 12.40
C GLN A 33 -6.34 -12.25 11.80
N ILE A 34 -7.31 -12.65 12.62
CA ILE A 34 -8.70 -12.82 12.19
C ILE A 34 -9.24 -11.51 11.61
N LEU A 35 -9.01 -10.39 12.29
CA LEU A 35 -9.47 -9.08 11.85
C LEU A 35 -8.85 -8.67 10.51
N PHE A 36 -7.57 -8.98 10.29
CA PHE A 36 -6.93 -8.72 9.00
C PHE A 36 -7.53 -9.54 7.85
N PHE A 37 -7.73 -10.84 8.04
CA PHE A 37 -8.36 -11.65 7.00
C PHE A 37 -9.80 -11.21 6.71
N LYS A 38 -10.54 -10.78 7.75
CA LYS A 38 -11.88 -10.22 7.60
C LYS A 38 -11.88 -8.95 6.75
N GLU A 39 -10.93 -8.03 6.98
CA GLU A 39 -10.77 -6.79 6.21
C GLU A 39 -10.36 -7.05 4.74
N LEU A 40 -9.69 -8.17 4.50
CA LEU A 40 -9.38 -8.67 3.16
C LEU A 40 -10.56 -9.37 2.48
N GLY A 41 -11.68 -9.56 3.19
CA GLY A 41 -12.93 -10.11 2.65
C GLY A 41 -13.05 -11.62 2.76
N PHE A 42 -12.24 -12.29 3.59
CA PHE A 42 -12.37 -13.73 3.80
C PHE A 42 -13.58 -14.06 4.69
N PRO A 43 -14.34 -15.12 4.35
CA PRO A 43 -15.42 -15.58 5.22
C PRO A 43 -14.86 -16.21 6.50
N LEU A 44 -15.55 -16.01 7.62
CA LEU A 44 -15.09 -16.43 8.96
C LEU A 44 -14.77 -17.93 9.05
N GLN A 45 -15.52 -18.78 8.34
CA GLN A 45 -15.27 -20.22 8.27
C GLN A 45 -13.89 -20.54 7.68
N LYS A 46 -13.51 -19.87 6.59
CA LYS A 46 -12.22 -20.06 5.93
C LYS A 46 -11.06 -19.51 6.76
N ILE A 47 -11.30 -18.43 7.50
CA ILE A 47 -10.33 -17.89 8.45
C ILE A 47 -10.05 -18.92 9.56
N LYS A 48 -11.10 -19.58 10.07
CA LYS A 48 -10.98 -20.65 11.04
C LYS A 48 -10.13 -21.81 10.53
N GLU A 49 -10.43 -22.30 9.33
CA GLU A 49 -9.68 -23.40 8.70
C GLU A 49 -8.19 -23.08 8.53
N ILE A 50 -7.87 -21.84 8.19
CA ILE A 50 -6.48 -21.38 8.04
C ILE A 50 -5.75 -21.39 9.38
N ILE A 51 -6.38 -20.84 10.43
CA ILE A 51 -5.77 -20.69 11.76
C ILE A 51 -5.68 -22.02 12.50
N ASP A 52 -6.70 -22.87 12.39
CA ASP A 52 -6.74 -24.19 13.05
C ASP A 52 -5.86 -25.23 12.33
N SER A 53 -5.27 -24.89 11.17
CA SER A 53 -4.41 -25.81 10.43
C SER A 53 -3.11 -26.08 11.18
N PRO A 54 -2.68 -27.36 11.36
CA PRO A 54 -1.42 -27.69 12.01
C PRO A 54 -0.18 -27.23 11.22
N SER A 55 -0.33 -26.95 9.93
CA SER A 55 0.72 -26.37 9.07
C SER A 55 0.71 -24.84 9.06
N PHE A 56 -0.15 -24.19 9.87
CA PHE A 56 -0.27 -22.74 9.87
C PHE A 56 1.01 -22.07 10.36
N ASN A 57 1.69 -21.38 9.45
CA ASN A 57 2.82 -20.53 9.79
C ASN A 57 2.39 -19.07 9.89
N ARG A 58 2.50 -18.53 11.11
CA ARG A 58 2.13 -17.16 11.48
C ARG A 58 2.84 -16.10 10.63
N LEU A 59 4.13 -16.29 10.33
CA LEU A 59 4.93 -15.36 9.54
C LEU A 59 4.52 -15.39 8.06
N GLU A 60 4.29 -16.57 7.51
CA GLU A 60 3.82 -16.73 6.12
C GLU A 60 2.44 -16.12 5.94
N ALA A 61 1.55 -16.29 6.93
CA ALA A 61 0.23 -15.66 6.93
C ALA A 61 0.32 -14.12 6.88
N LEU A 62 1.22 -13.52 7.66
CA LEU A 62 1.46 -12.07 7.63
C LEU A 62 2.01 -11.60 6.27
N GLN A 63 2.93 -12.36 5.67
CA GLN A 63 3.45 -12.06 4.34
C GLN A 63 2.37 -12.15 3.26
N LEU A 64 1.51 -13.17 3.32
CA LEU A 64 0.38 -13.33 2.44
C LEU A 64 -0.60 -12.16 2.58
N GLN A 65 -0.96 -11.79 3.81
CA GLN A 65 -1.82 -10.64 4.11
C GLN A 65 -1.23 -9.35 3.54
N ARG A 66 0.08 -9.12 3.73
CA ARG A 66 0.78 -7.95 3.18
C ARG A 66 0.68 -7.92 1.66
N ASN A 67 0.89 -9.04 0.98
CA ASN A 67 0.82 -9.12 -0.48
C ASN A 67 -0.60 -8.82 -0.99
N MET A 68 -1.63 -9.37 -0.34
CA MET A 68 -3.03 -9.08 -0.66
C MET A 68 -3.37 -7.59 -0.49
N LEU A 69 -2.87 -6.94 0.56
CA LEU A 69 -3.03 -5.49 0.76
C LEU A 69 -2.36 -4.68 -0.35
N ILE A 70 -1.16 -5.08 -0.78
CA ILE A 70 -0.45 -4.42 -1.89
C ILE A 70 -1.26 -4.54 -3.19
N GLU A 71 -1.83 -5.71 -3.48
CA GLU A 71 -2.69 -5.91 -4.66
C GLU A 71 -3.96 -5.06 -4.59
N LYS A 72 -4.64 -5.04 -3.43
CA LYS A 72 -5.83 -4.21 -3.19
C LYS A 72 -5.50 -2.72 -3.40
N ARG A 73 -4.38 -2.24 -2.84
CA ARG A 73 -3.87 -0.88 -3.06
C ARG A 73 -3.61 -0.61 -4.54
N ASN A 74 -2.94 -1.51 -5.24
CA ASN A 74 -2.63 -1.32 -6.67
C ASN A 74 -3.92 -1.25 -7.51
N ARG A 75 -4.93 -2.06 -7.20
CA ARG A 75 -6.25 -2.00 -7.84
C ARG A 75 -6.96 -0.67 -7.56
N LEU A 76 -6.95 -0.19 -6.32
CA LEU A 76 -7.51 1.11 -5.95
C LEU A 76 -6.81 2.25 -6.67
N ASN A 77 -5.48 2.25 -6.73
CA ASN A 77 -4.69 3.25 -7.47
C ASN A 77 -5.04 3.27 -8.96
N LYS A 78 -5.21 2.09 -9.59
CA LYS A 78 -5.68 2.01 -10.99
C LYS A 78 -7.06 2.66 -11.15
N MET A 79 -7.97 2.42 -10.21
CA MET A 79 -9.33 2.98 -10.27
C MET A 79 -9.34 4.49 -10.07
N ILE A 80 -8.54 5.01 -9.13
CA ILE A 80 -8.32 6.45 -8.93
C ILE A 80 -7.80 7.08 -10.24
N ASN A 81 -6.75 6.51 -10.83
CA ASN A 81 -6.19 7.00 -12.09
C ASN A 81 -7.21 7.03 -13.24
N LEU A 82 -8.12 6.04 -13.32
CA LEU A 82 -9.19 6.03 -14.32
C LEU A 82 -10.19 7.17 -14.10
N ILE A 83 -10.57 7.41 -12.84
CA ILE A 83 -11.47 8.51 -12.47
C ILE A 83 -10.82 9.86 -12.78
N GLU A 84 -9.54 10.04 -12.44
CA GLU A 84 -8.77 11.26 -12.72
C GLU A 84 -8.66 11.52 -14.23
N LYS A 85 -8.33 10.50 -15.03
CA LYS A 85 -8.32 10.62 -16.50
C LYS A 85 -9.69 11.03 -17.04
N LYS A 86 -10.77 10.45 -16.52
CA LYS A 86 -12.15 10.80 -16.93
C LYS A 86 -12.52 12.23 -16.51
N SER A 87 -12.15 12.64 -15.30
CA SER A 87 -12.35 14.00 -14.78
C SER A 87 -11.60 15.03 -15.62
N ASN A 88 -10.32 14.78 -15.92
CA ASN A 88 -9.49 15.66 -16.74
C ASN A 88 -10.00 15.76 -18.18
N ARG A 89 -10.52 14.69 -18.78
CA ARG A 89 -11.21 14.76 -20.09
C ARG A 89 -12.46 15.64 -20.06
N ARG A 90 -13.22 15.62 -18.96
CA ARG A 90 -14.41 16.46 -18.79
C ARG A 90 -14.04 17.93 -18.53
N LYS A 91 -13.05 18.19 -17.66
CA LYS A 91 -12.49 19.53 -17.43
C LYS A 91 -11.81 20.11 -18.68
N GLY A 92 -11.21 19.25 -19.51
CA GLY A 92 -10.53 19.58 -20.76
C GLY A 92 -11.44 19.91 -21.94
N LYS A 93 -12.78 19.86 -21.81
CA LYS A 93 -13.70 20.50 -22.77
C LYS A 93 -13.91 21.99 -22.52
N SER A 94 -13.24 22.57 -21.52
CA SER A 94 -13.16 24.02 -21.31
C SER A 94 -11.72 24.43 -20.98
N LYS A 95 -10.80 24.18 -21.92
CA LYS A 95 -9.57 24.93 -22.24
C LYS A 95 -8.59 23.99 -22.94
N CYS A 96 -8.57 24.04 -24.27
CA CYS A 96 -7.30 23.90 -24.97
C CYS A 96 -6.47 25.16 -24.67
N PRO A 97 -5.20 25.02 -24.28
CA PRO A 97 -4.21 25.95 -24.75
C PRO A 97 -3.16 25.22 -25.58
N MET A 98 -3.01 25.73 -26.79
CA MET A 98 -1.96 25.46 -27.74
C MET A 98 -0.56 25.44 -27.10
N LYS A 99 0.32 24.61 -27.69
CA LYS A 99 1.79 24.66 -27.71
C LYS A 99 2.50 24.95 -26.37
N LYS A 100 3.21 23.94 -25.86
CA LYS A 100 4.49 24.17 -25.19
C LYS A 100 5.62 23.61 -26.05
N ASN A 101 6.24 24.50 -26.82
CA ASN A 101 7.55 24.28 -27.41
C ASN A 101 8.55 24.02 -26.27
N LEU A 102 9.12 22.81 -26.20
CA LEU A 102 10.35 22.56 -25.45
C LEU A 102 11.49 22.44 -26.46
N LYS A 103 12.04 23.59 -26.86
CA LYS A 103 13.40 23.65 -27.38
C LYS A 103 14.13 24.82 -26.74
N GLY A 104 15.13 24.45 -25.93
CA GLY A 104 16.34 25.21 -25.67
C GLY A 104 16.21 26.43 -24.76
N SER A 105 16.74 26.35 -23.55
CA SER A 105 17.54 27.43 -22.90
C SER A 105 18.09 27.00 -21.54
N VAL A 106 18.75 25.83 -21.45
CA VAL A 106 19.64 25.51 -20.31
C VAL A 106 21.06 25.13 -20.79
N LEU A 107 21.21 24.75 -22.06
CA LEU A 107 22.51 24.41 -22.66
C LEU A 107 23.30 25.61 -23.23
N LYS A 108 22.84 26.86 -23.03
CA LYS A 108 23.61 28.06 -23.43
C LYS A 108 24.49 28.64 -22.32
N GLU A 109 24.28 28.29 -21.05
CA GLU A 109 25.07 28.83 -19.93
C GLU A 109 26.39 28.09 -19.66
N ILE A 110 26.57 26.88 -20.22
CA ILE A 110 27.83 26.09 -20.03
C ILE A 110 28.97 26.58 -20.94
N ARG A 111 28.71 27.49 -21.90
CA ARG A 111 29.70 27.85 -22.94
C ARG A 111 30.43 29.19 -22.75
N MET A 112 30.08 30.02 -21.77
CA MET A 112 30.56 31.42 -21.73
C MET A 112 31.23 31.86 -20.43
N SER A 113 31.61 30.95 -19.53
CA SER A 113 32.40 31.37 -18.37
C SER A 113 33.31 30.27 -17.83
N ARG A 114 34.60 30.57 -17.94
CA ARG A 114 35.76 29.96 -17.25
C ARG A 114 36.36 28.77 -18.01
N LYS A 115 37.59 28.81 -18.50
CA LYS A 115 38.71 29.73 -18.32
C LYS A 115 39.76 29.35 -19.37
N HIS A 116 40.40 30.35 -19.96
CA HIS A 116 41.83 30.31 -20.29
C HIS A 116 42.29 29.36 -21.42
N VAL A 117 41.94 29.69 -22.66
CA VAL A 117 42.98 29.67 -23.70
C VAL A 117 43.36 31.13 -23.91
N LYS A 118 44.44 31.52 -23.24
CA LYS A 118 45.08 32.82 -23.44
C LYS A 118 45.46 32.96 -24.91
N SER A 119 45.05 34.08 -25.48
CA SER A 119 45.86 34.95 -26.33
C SER A 119 46.70 34.26 -27.41
N GLY A 120 46.15 34.23 -28.62
CA GLY A 120 47.00 34.38 -29.78
C GLY A 120 47.50 35.82 -29.84
N GLU A 121 48.82 36.00 -29.93
CA GLU A 121 49.41 37.13 -30.64
C GLU A 121 50.45 36.57 -31.60
N ILE A 122 50.10 36.59 -32.88
CA ILE A 122 51.00 36.52 -34.01
C ILE A 122 51.50 37.94 -34.26
N ARG A 123 52.82 38.14 -34.39
CA ARG A 123 53.36 39.13 -35.35
C ARG A 123 54.86 38.97 -35.62
N ARG A 124 55.14 38.72 -36.90
CA ARG A 124 56.38 38.90 -37.69
C ARG A 124 57.53 37.93 -37.44
#